data_AF-A0A6A5VW25-F1
#
_entry.id   AF-A0A6A5VW25-F1
#
_cell.length_a   1.000
_cell.length_b   1.000
_cell.length_c   1.000
_cell.angle_alpha   90.00
_cell.angle_beta   90.00
_cell.angle_gamma   90.00
#
_symmetry.space_group_name_H-M   'P 1'
#
loop_
_entity.id
_entity.type
_entity.pdbx_description
1 polymer ?
#
loop_
_entity_poly.entity_id
_entity_poly.type
_entity_poly.pdbx_seq_one_letter_code
_entity_poly.pdbx_strand_id
1 'polypeptide(L)'
;KDNLPGLNSVQTRNARAIIARTKKDFPASQEKRACYIAITTAFQESQIKILANSKYPASLKYPHDGVGHDHDSVGIFQQRPSWGSTKERMNADLSAHFFFNALKRVKNWQTIPIGRAAQKVQVSAFPDDYNKHVTKVQKVCNAGW
;
A
#
# COMPACT_ATOMS: atom_id res chain seq x y z
N LYS A 1 -4.96 5.05 -21.15
CA LYS A 1 -5.28 5.91 -19.99
C LYS A 1 -3.98 6.46 -19.43
N ASP A 2 -3.94 7.75 -19.15
CA ASP A 2 -2.74 8.41 -18.68
C ASP A 2 -2.32 7.96 -17.28
N ASN A 3 -1.07 8.24 -16.95
CA ASN A 3 -0.50 8.02 -15.64
C ASN A 3 -1.20 8.89 -14.59
N LEU A 4 -1.35 8.35 -13.37
CA LEU A 4 -1.83 9.15 -12.24
C LEU A 4 -0.79 10.24 -11.89
N PRO A 5 -1.21 11.40 -11.35
CA PRO A 5 -0.33 12.53 -11.10
C PRO A 5 0.96 12.16 -10.35
N GLY A 6 2.10 12.44 -10.96
CA GLY A 6 3.42 12.19 -10.37
C GLY A 6 3.83 10.72 -10.23
N LEU A 7 3.12 9.79 -10.89
CA LEU A 7 3.44 8.38 -10.98
C LEU A 7 3.87 8.00 -12.40
N ASN A 8 4.73 6.99 -12.53
CA ASN A 8 4.97 6.34 -13.82
C ASN A 8 3.90 5.25 -14.12
N SER A 9 4.05 4.52 -15.22
CA SER A 9 3.07 3.51 -15.65
C SER A 9 2.95 2.33 -14.67
N VAL A 10 4.07 1.84 -14.14
CA VAL A 10 4.13 0.76 -13.13
C VAL A 10 3.42 1.18 -11.85
N GLN A 11 3.80 2.34 -11.31
CA GLN A 11 3.19 2.90 -10.10
C GLN A 11 1.69 3.19 -10.32
N THR A 12 1.31 3.69 -11.49
CA THR A 12 -0.10 3.95 -11.83
C THR A 12 -0.91 2.67 -11.84
N ARG A 13 -0.41 1.59 -12.46
CA ARG A 13 -1.09 0.28 -12.48
C ARG A 13 -1.34 -0.22 -11.06
N ASN A 14 -0.32 -0.18 -10.22
CA ASN A 14 -0.41 -0.67 -8.84
C ASN A 14 -1.30 0.22 -7.96
N ALA A 15 -1.18 1.54 -8.07
CA ALA A 15 -2.03 2.50 -7.36
C ALA A 15 -3.51 2.33 -7.73
N ARG A 16 -3.82 2.07 -9.01
CA ARG A 16 -5.19 1.78 -9.45
C ARG A 16 -5.74 0.50 -8.82
N ALA A 17 -4.92 -0.53 -8.60
CA ALA A 17 -5.34 -1.73 -7.89
C ALA A 17 -5.71 -1.43 -6.43
N ILE A 18 -4.92 -0.61 -5.73
CA ILE A 18 -5.22 -0.16 -4.36
C ILE A 18 -6.53 0.67 -4.34
N ILE A 19 -6.72 1.59 -5.29
CA ILE A 19 -7.94 2.41 -5.39
C ILE A 19 -9.17 1.54 -5.67
N ALA A 20 -9.06 0.59 -6.59
CA ALA A 20 -10.14 -0.35 -6.89
C ALA A 20 -10.49 -1.19 -5.66
N ARG A 21 -9.49 -1.66 -4.90
CA ARG A 21 -9.71 -2.37 -3.64
C ARG A 21 -10.37 -1.49 -2.60
N THR A 22 -9.97 -0.22 -2.52
CA THR A 22 -10.56 0.75 -1.59
C THR A 22 -12.07 0.88 -1.80
N LYS A 23 -12.52 1.01 -3.06
CA LYS A 23 -13.93 1.08 -3.45
C LYS A 23 -14.73 -0.18 -3.11
N LYS A 24 -14.07 -1.35 -3.04
CA LYS A 24 -14.70 -2.61 -2.63
C LYS A 24 -14.82 -2.73 -1.11
N ASP A 25 -13.80 -2.26 -0.38
CA ASP A 25 -13.67 -2.54 1.04
C ASP A 25 -14.25 -1.46 1.96
N PHE A 26 -14.55 -0.25 1.45
CA PHE A 26 -15.03 0.88 2.26
C PHE A 26 -16.29 1.52 1.68
N PRO A 27 -17.18 2.07 2.52
CA PRO A 27 -18.25 2.93 2.06
C PRO A 27 -17.70 4.24 1.47
N ALA A 28 -18.45 4.85 0.55
CA ALA A 28 -18.06 6.08 -0.15
C ALA A 28 -17.56 7.21 0.78
N SER A 29 -18.14 7.34 1.98
CA SER A 29 -17.75 8.33 2.99
C SER A 29 -16.33 8.13 3.56
N GLN A 30 -15.76 6.94 3.42
CA GLN A 30 -14.45 6.57 3.97
C GLN A 30 -13.39 6.28 2.89
N GLU A 31 -13.82 6.08 1.65
CA GLU A 31 -12.98 5.68 0.52
C GLU A 31 -11.73 6.58 0.33
N LYS A 32 -11.90 7.90 0.20
CA LYS A 32 -10.77 8.81 -0.01
C LYS A 32 -9.76 8.73 1.12
N ARG A 33 -10.25 8.68 2.36
CA ARG A 33 -9.42 8.61 3.56
C ARG A 33 -8.61 7.31 3.60
N ALA A 34 -9.25 6.17 3.33
CA ALA A 34 -8.59 4.87 3.24
C ALA A 34 -7.54 4.84 2.12
N CYS A 35 -7.85 5.41 0.95
CA CYS A 35 -6.91 5.54 -0.16
C CYS A 35 -5.67 6.34 0.23
N TYR A 36 -5.84 7.49 0.89
CA TYR A 36 -4.70 8.30 1.31
C TYR A 36 -3.76 7.51 2.21
N ILE A 37 -4.31 6.78 3.19
CA ILE A 37 -3.52 5.98 4.12
C ILE A 37 -2.80 4.84 3.39
N ALA A 38 -3.49 4.09 2.54
CA ALA A 38 -2.88 2.98 1.81
C ALA A 38 -1.82 3.44 0.79
N ILE A 39 -2.10 4.45 -0.04
CA ILE A 39 -1.13 4.91 -1.04
C ILE A 39 0.08 5.57 -0.37
N THR A 40 -0.11 6.32 0.74
CA THR A 40 1.01 6.83 1.55
C THR A 40 1.87 5.69 2.08
N THR A 41 1.24 4.61 2.57
CA THR A 41 1.97 3.43 3.04
C THR A 41 2.74 2.78 1.89
N ALA A 42 2.08 2.46 0.77
CA ALA A 42 2.72 1.85 -0.40
C ALA A 42 3.89 2.68 -0.96
N PHE A 43 3.80 4.02 -0.91
CA PHE A 43 4.89 4.89 -1.28
C PHE A 43 6.12 4.71 -0.40
N GLN A 44 5.91 4.68 0.91
CA GLN A 44 6.99 4.54 1.88
C GLN A 44 7.61 3.16 1.83
N GLU A 45 6.81 2.10 1.71
CA GLU A 45 7.28 0.72 1.77
C GLU A 45 7.99 0.27 0.49
N SER A 46 7.53 0.72 -0.68
CA SER A 46 8.02 0.17 -1.95
C SER A 46 8.06 1.16 -3.11
N GLN A 47 7.78 2.44 -2.86
CA GLN A 47 7.52 3.42 -3.91
C GLN A 47 6.38 2.97 -4.86
N ILE A 48 5.36 2.28 -4.33
CA ILE A 48 4.22 1.70 -5.08
C ILE A 48 4.66 0.65 -6.11
N LYS A 49 5.70 -0.12 -5.82
CA LYS A 49 6.15 -1.27 -6.62
C LYS A 49 5.77 -2.58 -5.93
N ILE A 50 5.56 -3.62 -6.71
CA ILE A 50 5.50 -4.99 -6.18
C ILE A 50 6.95 -5.49 -6.09
N LEU A 51 7.51 -5.57 -4.88
CA LEU A 51 8.88 -6.05 -4.70
C LEU A 51 8.88 -7.52 -4.28
N ALA A 52 9.56 -8.37 -5.05
CA ALA A 52 9.98 -9.68 -4.57
C ALA A 52 11.14 -9.51 -3.58
N ASN A 53 11.59 -10.59 -2.95
CA ASN A 53 12.67 -10.53 -1.96
C ASN A 53 13.70 -11.65 -2.19
N SER A 54 14.97 -11.27 -2.30
CA SER A 54 16.07 -12.22 -2.53
C SER A 54 16.30 -13.19 -1.36
N LYS A 55 15.98 -12.78 -0.13
CA LYS A 55 15.99 -13.63 1.08
C LYS A 55 14.75 -14.49 1.23
N TYR A 56 13.75 -14.31 0.35
CA TYR A 56 12.54 -15.12 0.31
C TYR A 56 12.25 -15.61 -1.12
N PRO A 57 13.02 -16.59 -1.64
CA PRO A 57 13.04 -16.96 -3.05
C PRO A 57 11.69 -17.42 -3.63
N ALA A 58 10.78 -17.90 -2.78
CA ALA A 58 9.42 -18.23 -3.19
C ALA A 58 8.69 -17.04 -3.83
N SER A 59 9.03 -15.79 -3.44
CA SER A 59 8.44 -14.58 -4.03
C SER A 59 8.89 -14.29 -5.45
N LEU A 60 10.10 -14.74 -5.86
CA LEU A 60 10.67 -14.49 -7.19
C LEU A 60 9.88 -15.19 -8.32
N LYS A 61 9.01 -16.14 -7.97
CA LYS A 61 8.14 -16.88 -8.90
C LYS A 61 6.90 -16.08 -9.32
N TYR A 62 6.61 -14.95 -8.69
CA TYR A 62 5.43 -14.13 -8.97
C TYR A 62 5.81 -12.86 -9.72
N PRO A 63 4.91 -12.25 -10.52
CA PRO A 63 5.16 -10.97 -11.17
C PRO A 63 5.60 -9.90 -10.16
N HIS A 64 6.67 -9.19 -10.47
CA HIS A 64 7.25 -8.16 -9.62
C HIS A 64 7.90 -7.05 -10.44
N ASP A 65 8.00 -5.87 -9.84
CA ASP A 65 8.56 -4.65 -10.43
C ASP A 65 9.99 -4.38 -9.95
N GLY A 66 10.51 -5.23 -9.06
CA GLY A 66 11.84 -5.13 -8.49
C GLY A 66 12.06 -6.17 -7.39
N VAL A 67 13.28 -6.18 -6.84
CA VAL A 67 13.69 -7.10 -5.78
C VAL A 67 14.24 -6.28 -4.60
N GLY A 68 13.68 -6.51 -3.42
CA GLY A 68 14.16 -5.99 -2.13
C GLY A 68 14.93 -7.04 -1.34
N HIS A 69 15.36 -6.66 -0.14
CA HIS A 69 16.20 -7.48 0.75
C HIS A 69 15.84 -7.35 2.24
N ASP A 70 14.75 -6.65 2.56
CA ASP A 70 14.34 -6.40 3.93
C ASP A 70 13.65 -7.63 4.52
N HIS A 71 14.28 -8.23 5.54
CA HIS A 71 13.86 -9.51 6.14
C HIS A 71 13.30 -10.50 5.11
N ASP A 72 12.03 -10.92 5.29
CA ASP A 72 11.22 -11.75 4.39
C ASP A 72 9.98 -11.00 3.88
N SER A 73 10.01 -9.66 3.94
CA SER A 73 8.97 -8.76 3.49
C SER A 73 8.84 -8.75 1.97
N VAL A 74 7.60 -8.75 1.45
CA VAL A 74 7.34 -8.75 -0.01
C VAL A 74 6.15 -7.88 -0.39
N GLY A 75 6.02 -7.60 -1.68
CA GLY A 75 4.86 -6.94 -2.26
C GLY A 75 4.84 -5.43 -2.02
N ILE A 76 3.68 -4.82 -2.26
CA ILE A 76 3.53 -3.37 -2.29
C ILE A 76 3.52 -2.71 -0.89
N PHE A 77 3.17 -3.47 0.14
CA PHE A 77 3.21 -3.03 1.54
C PHE A 77 4.33 -3.71 2.33
N GLN A 78 5.29 -4.37 1.66
CA GLN A 78 6.39 -5.09 2.33
C GLN A 78 5.88 -6.01 3.46
N GLN A 79 4.82 -6.77 3.17
CA GLN A 79 4.15 -7.63 4.15
C GLN A 79 4.90 -8.93 4.38
N ARG A 80 5.04 -9.32 5.65
CA ARG A 80 5.62 -10.60 6.09
C ARG A 80 4.60 -11.75 6.02
N PRO A 81 5.01 -13.03 6.15
CA PRO A 81 4.12 -14.20 5.98
C PRO A 81 2.86 -14.22 6.85
N SER A 82 2.84 -13.54 8.00
CA SER A 82 1.66 -13.45 8.88
C SER A 82 0.44 -12.76 8.27
N TRP A 83 0.61 -12.07 7.14
CA TRP A 83 -0.47 -11.36 6.45
C TRP A 83 -1.24 -12.23 5.45
N GLY A 84 -0.68 -13.36 5.02
CA GLY A 84 -1.28 -14.23 4.00
C GLY A 84 -0.24 -14.97 3.16
N SER A 85 -0.71 -15.73 2.17
CA SER A 85 0.18 -16.49 1.29
C SER A 85 1.07 -15.57 0.46
N THR A 86 2.20 -16.09 -0.02
CA THR A 86 3.12 -15.33 -0.89
C THR A 86 2.44 -14.83 -2.15
N LYS A 87 1.59 -15.66 -2.77
CA LYS A 87 0.82 -15.27 -3.97
C LYS A 87 -0.05 -14.05 -3.73
N GLU A 88 -0.69 -13.99 -2.56
CA GLU A 88 -1.60 -12.89 -2.20
C GLU A 88 -0.83 -11.63 -1.84
N ARG A 89 0.26 -11.75 -1.07
CA ARG A 89 1.13 -10.62 -0.72
C ARG A 89 1.82 -10.00 -1.94
N MET A 90 2.11 -10.80 -2.97
CA MET A 90 2.67 -10.34 -4.25
C MET A 90 1.61 -9.75 -5.20
N ASN A 91 0.32 -9.71 -4.81
CA ASN A 91 -0.76 -9.11 -5.59
C ASN A 91 -1.22 -7.79 -4.94
N ALA A 92 -1.21 -6.69 -5.70
CA ALA A 92 -1.55 -5.37 -5.17
C ALA A 92 -2.98 -5.27 -4.58
N ASP A 93 -3.98 -5.92 -5.18
CA ASP A 93 -5.37 -5.90 -4.68
C ASP A 93 -5.49 -6.68 -3.36
N LEU A 94 -4.94 -7.90 -3.30
CA LEU A 94 -5.04 -8.75 -2.11
C LEU A 94 -4.15 -8.25 -0.97
N SER A 95 -2.95 -7.76 -1.28
CA SER A 95 -2.08 -7.11 -0.29
C SER A 95 -2.75 -5.86 0.31
N ALA A 96 -3.47 -5.07 -0.51
CA ALA A 96 -4.28 -3.95 -0.03
C ALA A 96 -5.47 -4.41 0.82
N HIS A 97 -6.12 -5.51 0.46
CA HIS A 97 -7.19 -6.07 1.28
C HIS A 97 -6.72 -6.38 2.71
N PHE A 98 -5.57 -7.06 2.84
CA PHE A 98 -5.03 -7.36 4.16
C PHE A 98 -4.69 -6.09 4.93
N PHE A 99 -4.07 -5.11 4.28
CA PHE A 99 -3.79 -3.79 4.86
C PHE A 99 -5.07 -3.13 5.37
N PHE A 100 -6.14 -3.14 4.59
CA PHE A 100 -7.42 -2.55 4.97
C PHE A 100 -8.12 -3.28 6.11
N ASN A 101 -8.02 -4.61 6.17
CA ASN A 101 -8.54 -5.38 7.30
C ASN A 101 -7.81 -5.01 8.60
N ALA A 102 -6.50 -4.74 8.55
CA ALA A 102 -5.75 -4.22 9.68
C ALA A 102 -6.09 -2.77 10.00
N LEU A 103 -6.22 -1.90 8.98
CA LEU A 103 -6.60 -0.49 9.15
C LEU A 103 -7.94 -0.34 9.88
N LYS A 104 -8.94 -1.16 9.53
CA LYS A 104 -10.26 -1.15 10.18
C LYS A 104 -10.20 -1.46 11.68
N ARG A 105 -9.15 -2.15 12.15
CA ARG A 105 -8.93 -2.45 13.57
C ARG A 105 -8.20 -1.32 14.31
N VAL A 106 -7.67 -0.33 13.59
CA VAL A 106 -7.02 0.83 14.19
C VAL A 106 -8.09 1.80 14.72
N LYS A 107 -8.12 2.00 16.04
CA LYS A 107 -9.02 2.97 16.68
C LYS A 107 -8.81 4.37 16.07
N ASN A 108 -9.92 5.02 15.69
CA ASN A 108 -9.97 6.39 15.16
C ASN A 108 -9.13 6.62 13.89
N TRP A 109 -8.86 5.59 13.08
CA TRP A 109 -8.07 5.73 11.85
C TRP A 109 -8.60 6.80 10.87
N GLN A 110 -9.92 7.06 10.94
CA GLN A 110 -10.61 8.06 10.12
C GLN A 110 -10.17 9.49 10.45
N THR A 111 -9.80 9.77 11.71
CA THR A 111 -9.60 11.15 12.21
C THR A 111 -8.16 11.44 12.64
N ILE A 112 -7.38 10.43 13.03
CA ILE A 112 -5.96 10.63 13.36
C ILE A 112 -5.13 11.02 12.12
N PRO A 113 -3.91 11.57 12.24
CA PRO A 113 -3.07 11.87 11.08
C PRO A 113 -2.82 10.66 10.17
N ILE A 114 -2.66 10.89 8.85
CA ILE A 114 -2.50 9.80 7.84
C ILE A 114 -1.30 8.93 8.17
N GLY A 115 -0.13 9.54 8.38
CA GLY A 115 1.09 8.81 8.73
C GLY A 115 0.93 8.03 10.03
N ARG A 116 0.20 8.57 11.02
CA ARG A 116 -0.09 7.87 12.27
C ARG A 116 -1.00 6.65 12.08
N ALA A 117 -1.97 6.72 11.18
CA ALA A 117 -2.80 5.57 10.84
C ALA A 117 -1.98 4.48 10.10
N ALA A 118 -1.18 4.87 9.11
CA ALA A 118 -0.26 3.97 8.39
C ALA A 118 0.70 3.27 9.35
N GLN A 119 1.36 4.05 10.22
CA GLN A 119 2.24 3.55 11.26
C GLN A 119 1.57 2.53 12.18
N LYS A 120 0.32 2.78 12.60
CA LYS A 120 -0.40 1.84 13.48
C LYS A 120 -0.72 0.51 12.80
N VAL A 121 -0.76 0.47 11.47
CA VAL A 121 -0.95 -0.76 10.69
C VAL A 121 0.37 -1.51 10.50
N GLN A 122 1.43 -0.80 10.09
CA GLN A 122 2.72 -1.43 9.72
C GLN A 122 3.65 -1.65 10.91
N VAL A 123 3.51 -0.85 11.97
CA VAL A 123 4.40 -0.87 13.15
C VAL A 123 5.88 -0.74 12.74
N SER A 124 6.19 0.21 11.85
CA SER A 124 7.57 0.44 11.39
C SER A 124 8.40 1.22 12.42
N ALA A 125 9.72 1.27 12.25
CA ALA A 125 10.59 2.03 13.17
C ALA A 125 10.55 3.57 12.93
N PHE A 126 9.90 4.04 11.86
CA PHE A 126 10.00 5.43 11.38
C PHE A 126 8.63 6.08 11.12
N PRO A 127 7.91 6.47 12.17
CA PRO A 127 6.53 6.97 12.06
C PRO A 127 6.38 8.27 11.27
N ASP A 128 7.40 9.13 11.26
CA ASP A 128 7.32 10.47 10.64
C ASP A 128 7.55 10.46 9.13
N ASP A 129 8.09 9.38 8.57
CA ASP A 129 8.43 9.31 7.15
C ASP A 129 7.19 9.29 6.24
N TYR A 130 6.06 8.77 6.73
CA TYR A 130 4.82 8.72 5.96
C TYR A 130 4.25 10.11 5.65
N ASN A 131 4.50 11.12 6.49
CA ASN A 131 3.94 12.48 6.30
C ASN A 131 4.49 13.17 5.04
N LYS A 132 5.70 12.79 4.58
CA LYS A 132 6.38 13.35 3.40
C LYS A 132 5.59 13.16 2.10
N HIS A 133 4.73 12.14 2.05
CA HIS A 133 4.03 11.75 0.82
C HIS A 133 2.59 12.28 0.73
N VAL A 134 2.02 12.77 1.84
CA VAL A 134 0.57 13.04 1.96
C VAL A 134 0.03 13.96 0.86
N THR A 135 0.70 15.10 0.62
CA THR A 135 0.25 16.07 -0.39
C THR A 135 0.26 15.49 -1.81
N LYS A 136 1.27 14.67 -2.15
CA LYS A 136 1.34 13.99 -3.45
C LYS A 136 0.23 12.95 -3.58
N VAL A 137 -0.01 12.18 -2.52
CA VAL A 137 -1.01 11.11 -2.50
C VAL A 137 -2.42 11.62 -2.66
N GLN A 138 -2.76 12.79 -2.11
CA GLN A 138 -4.06 13.40 -2.31
C GLN A 138 -4.38 13.61 -3.79
N LYS A 139 -3.41 14.07 -4.59
CA LYS A 139 -3.58 14.23 -6.04
C LYS A 139 -3.79 12.89 -6.76
N VAL A 140 -3.04 11.86 -6.36
CA VAL A 140 -3.16 10.49 -6.92
C VAL A 140 -4.55 9.93 -6.69
N CYS A 141 -5.01 9.91 -5.43
CA CYS A 141 -6.32 9.37 -5.09
C CYS A 141 -7.44 10.21 -5.74
N ASN A 142 -7.39 11.55 -5.69
CA ASN A 142 -8.41 12.40 -6.32
C ASN A 142 -8.54 12.21 -7.83
N ALA A 143 -7.46 11.85 -8.54
CA ALA A 143 -7.51 11.57 -9.97
C ALA A 143 -7.97 10.13 -10.32
N GLY A 144 -8.03 9.24 -9.32
CA GLY A 144 -8.57 7.87 -9.48
C GLY A 144 -10.03 7.71 -9.04
N TRP A 145 -10.61 8.79 -8.51
CA TRP A 145 -12.05 9.00 -8.41
C TRP A 145 -12.53 9.77 -9.63
#